data_AF-A0A7W9YJJ9-F1
#
_entry.id   AF-A0A7W9YJJ9-F1
#
_cell.length_a   1.000
_cell.length_b   1.000
_cell.length_c   1.000
_cell.angle_alpha   90.00
_cell.angle_beta   90.00
_cell.angle_gamma   90.00
#
_symmetry.space_group_name_H-M   'P 1'
#
loop_
_entity.id
_entity.type
_entity.pdbx_description
1 polymer ?
#
loop_
_entity_poly.entity_id
_entity_poly.type
_entity_poly.pdbx_seq_one_letter_code
_entity_poly.pdbx_strand_id
1 'polypeptide(L)'
;MTDTPLLTRIRRRMHPATGPLLLGAVGIAGAVMVHFVDPHEPGHYPTCPWLMLTGTFCPGCGTMRAVNALTNLDLVGALQMNVLTVALIPVLAYSWGQWVYYAVRPPTGRVKMAHPFWLWLLLGVILTFWVVRNLPFASFLAPG
;
A
#
# COMPACT_ATOMS: atom_id res chain seq x y z
N MET A 1 6.79 22.47 28.71
CA MET A 1 6.95 21.28 29.57
C MET A 1 7.66 20.21 28.76
N THR A 2 8.64 19.58 29.40
CA THR A 2 9.87 18.99 28.86
C THR A 2 9.81 17.46 28.86
N ASP A 3 9.56 16.84 27.70
CA ASP A 3 9.67 15.38 27.49
C ASP A 3 10.53 14.99 26.26
N THR A 4 11.30 15.95 25.72
CA THR A 4 12.23 15.71 24.60
C THR A 4 13.47 14.84 24.90
N PRO A 5 14.01 14.70 26.15
CA PRO A 5 15.26 13.95 26.36
C PRO A 5 15.06 12.42 26.32
N LEU A 6 13.84 11.93 26.60
CA LEU A 6 13.53 10.51 26.53
C LEU A 6 13.41 10.05 25.06
N LEU A 7 12.62 10.76 24.26
CA LEU A 7 12.42 10.44 22.84
C LEU A 7 13.73 10.49 22.03
N THR A 8 14.61 11.45 22.34
CA THR A 8 15.94 11.51 21.71
C THR A 8 16.86 10.37 22.14
N ARG A 9 16.79 9.90 23.40
CA ARG A 9 17.51 8.70 23.85
C ARG A 9 16.99 7.42 23.22
N ILE A 10 15.66 7.24 23.15
CA ILE A 10 15.04 6.09 22.49
C ILE A 10 15.45 6.07 21.00
N ARG A 11 15.31 7.20 20.31
CA ARG A 11 15.66 7.32 18.89
C ARG A 11 17.14 7.08 18.59
N ARG A 12 18.05 7.42 19.51
CA ARG A 12 19.49 7.09 19.39
C ARG A 12 19.80 5.60 19.61
N ARG A 13 18.96 4.87 20.36
CA ARG A 13 19.14 3.43 20.62
C ARG A 13 18.51 2.54 19.55
N MET A 14 17.51 3.03 18.83
CA MET A 14 16.89 2.27 17.76
C MET A 14 17.80 2.24 16.53
N HIS A 15 18.09 1.05 16.03
CA HIS A 15 18.82 0.89 14.78
C HIS A 15 18.00 1.53 13.65
N PRO A 16 18.62 2.24 12.68
CA PRO A 16 17.90 2.83 11.55
C PRO A 16 17.04 1.82 10.78
N ALA A 17 17.36 0.53 10.86
CA ALA A 17 16.59 -0.57 10.26
C ALA A 17 15.29 -0.92 11.00
N THR A 18 15.08 -0.47 12.23
CA THR A 18 13.87 -0.81 13.02
C THR A 18 12.60 -0.33 12.30
N GLY A 19 12.59 0.89 11.76
CA GLY A 19 11.45 1.42 11.01
C GLY A 19 11.03 0.59 9.79
N PRO A 20 11.93 0.36 8.81
CA PRO A 20 11.59 -0.42 7.62
C PRO A 20 11.22 -1.87 7.94
N LEU A 21 11.90 -2.49 8.92
CA LEU A 21 11.61 -3.87 9.32
C LEU A 21 10.24 -3.99 9.97
N LEU A 22 9.86 -3.06 10.85
CA LEU A 22 8.52 -3.05 11.45
C LEU A 22 7.44 -2.86 10.38
N LEU A 23 7.64 -1.94 9.43
CA LEU A 23 6.68 -1.76 8.33
C LEU A 23 6.54 -3.04 7.50
N GLY A 24 7.65 -3.68 7.16
CA GLY A 24 7.65 -4.94 6.42
C GLY A 24 6.95 -6.07 7.19
N ALA A 25 7.21 -6.19 8.49
CA ALA A 25 6.57 -7.18 9.35
C ALA A 25 5.04 -6.99 9.41
N VAL A 26 4.57 -5.74 9.56
CA VAL A 26 3.14 -5.41 9.54
C VAL A 26 2.53 -5.72 8.17
N GLY A 27 3.21 -5.37 7.08
CA GLY A 27 2.76 -5.67 5.72
C GLY A 27 2.63 -7.17 5.45
N ILE A 28 3.64 -7.96 5.84
CA ILE A 28 3.63 -9.42 5.72
C ILE A 28 2.52 -10.02 6.59
N ALA A 29 2.38 -9.57 7.84
CA ALA A 29 1.32 -10.05 8.74
C ALA A 29 -0.07 -9.77 8.15
N GLY A 30 -0.29 -8.59 7.57
CA GLY A 30 -1.51 -8.26 6.85
C GLY A 30 -1.75 -9.17 5.64
N ALA A 31 -0.72 -9.39 4.80
CA ALA A 31 -0.80 -10.27 3.63
C ALA A 31 -1.12 -11.72 4.02
N VAL A 32 -0.50 -12.22 5.10
CA VAL A 32 -0.77 -13.55 5.66
C VAL A 32 -2.20 -13.63 6.19
N MET A 33 -2.65 -12.61 6.93
CA MET A 33 -4.03 -12.57 7.44
C MET A 33 -5.04 -12.67 6.31
N VAL A 34 -4.89 -11.87 5.25
CA VAL A 34 -5.83 -11.89 4.11
C VAL A 34 -5.67 -13.11 3.22
N HIS A 35 -4.54 -13.81 3.28
CA HIS A 35 -4.37 -15.08 2.58
C HIS A 35 -5.21 -16.19 3.23
N PHE A 36 -5.25 -16.24 4.57
CA PHE A 36 -5.97 -17.28 5.31
C PHE A 36 -7.42 -16.92 5.64
N VAL A 37 -7.74 -15.64 5.76
CA VAL A 37 -9.09 -15.15 6.05
C VAL A 37 -9.62 -14.51 4.77
N ASP A 38 -10.51 -15.22 4.08
CA ASP A 38 -10.96 -14.84 2.74
C ASP A 38 -11.82 -13.55 2.78
N PRO A 39 -11.41 -12.47 2.10
CA PRO A 39 -12.19 -11.24 2.02
C PRO A 39 -13.43 -11.30 1.12
N HIS A 40 -13.66 -12.41 0.43
CA HIS A 40 -14.90 -12.65 -0.34
C HIS A 40 -16.02 -13.21 0.55
N GLU A 41 -15.69 -13.83 1.69
CA GLU A 41 -16.68 -14.36 2.61
C GLU A 41 -17.32 -13.25 3.47
N PRO A 42 -18.66 -13.15 3.49
CA PRO A 42 -19.35 -12.17 4.33
C PRO A 42 -19.04 -12.36 5.81
N GLY A 43 -18.77 -11.26 6.52
CA GLY A 43 -18.54 -11.27 7.98
C GLY A 43 -17.07 -11.32 8.40
N HIS A 44 -16.13 -11.62 7.50
CA HIS A 44 -14.69 -11.57 7.82
C HIS A 44 -14.14 -10.16 7.97
N TYR A 45 -14.64 -9.21 7.17
CA TYR A 45 -14.14 -7.84 7.16
C TYR A 45 -15.28 -6.82 7.07
N PRO A 46 -15.09 -5.62 7.67
CA PRO A 46 -16.09 -4.57 7.60
C PRO A 46 -16.28 -4.10 6.16
N THR A 47 -17.50 -3.67 5.86
CA THR A 47 -17.81 -3.03 4.58
C THR A 47 -17.08 -1.69 4.45
N CYS A 48 -16.73 -1.31 3.22
CA CYS A 48 -16.03 -0.07 2.95
C CYS A 48 -16.91 1.14 3.32
N PRO A 49 -16.51 1.99 4.28
CA PRO A 49 -17.31 3.15 4.70
C PRO A 49 -17.53 4.15 3.55
N TRP A 50 -16.53 4.31 2.68
CA TRP A 50 -16.63 5.21 1.53
C TRP A 50 -17.73 4.80 0.56
N LEU A 51 -17.76 3.51 0.21
CA LEU A 51 -18.77 2.96 -0.68
C LEU A 51 -20.15 3.06 -0.04
N MET A 52 -20.25 2.79 1.27
CA MET A 52 -21.50 2.90 2.02
C MET A 52 -22.03 4.35 2.06
N LEU A 53 -21.15 5.34 2.22
CA LEU A 53 -21.54 6.74 2.34
C LEU A 53 -21.80 7.44 1.00
N THR A 54 -21.02 7.11 -0.04
CA THR A 54 -21.04 7.85 -1.31
C THR A 54 -21.66 7.06 -2.46
N GLY A 55 -21.76 5.74 -2.35
CA GLY A 55 -22.14 4.86 -3.46
C GLY A 55 -21.10 4.79 -4.59
N THR A 56 -19.93 5.40 -4.42
CA THR A 56 -18.85 5.43 -5.42
C THR A 56 -17.66 4.58 -4.99
N PHE A 57 -16.87 4.10 -5.95
CA PHE A 57 -15.63 3.38 -5.66
C PHE A 57 -14.47 4.36 -5.45
N CYS A 58 -13.76 4.25 -4.34
CA CYS A 58 -12.50 4.94 -4.11
C CYS A 58 -11.34 4.21 -4.83
N PRO A 59 -10.17 4.84 -5.02
CA PRO A 59 -9.04 4.20 -5.72
C PRO A 59 -8.53 2.94 -5.00
N GLY A 60 -8.77 2.83 -3.69
CA GLY A 60 -8.41 1.67 -2.86
C GLY A 60 -9.49 0.58 -2.76
N CYS A 61 -10.66 0.75 -3.38
CA CYS A 61 -11.69 -0.29 -3.35
C CYS A 61 -11.15 -1.58 -4.00
N GLY A 62 -11.38 -2.74 -3.37
CA GLY A 62 -10.91 -4.04 -3.87
C GLY A 62 -9.43 -4.35 -3.59
N THR A 63 -8.64 -3.44 -2.99
CA THR A 63 -7.22 -3.70 -2.68
C THR A 63 -7.03 -4.94 -1.81
N MET A 64 -7.89 -5.15 -0.82
CA MET A 64 -7.81 -6.32 0.07
C MET A 64 -8.01 -7.65 -0.68
N ARG A 65 -9.02 -7.70 -1.56
CA ARG A 65 -9.29 -8.86 -2.43
C ARG A 65 -8.17 -9.05 -3.45
N ALA A 66 -7.63 -7.96 -4.00
CA ALA A 66 -6.49 -8.02 -4.90
C ALA A 66 -5.25 -8.61 -4.20
N VAL A 67 -4.98 -8.22 -2.96
CA VAL A 67 -3.87 -8.81 -2.18
C VAL A 67 -4.12 -10.28 -1.89
N ASN A 68 -5.34 -10.69 -1.52
CA ASN A 68 -5.68 -12.12 -1.37
C ASN A 68 -5.49 -12.91 -2.68
N ALA A 69 -5.90 -12.37 -3.82
CA ALA A 69 -5.68 -13.03 -5.12
C ALA A 69 -4.18 -13.15 -5.43
N LEU A 70 -3.39 -12.09 -5.18
CA LEU A 70 -1.94 -12.13 -5.36
C LEU A 70 -1.25 -13.14 -4.45
N THR A 71 -1.67 -13.28 -3.19
CA THR A 71 -1.08 -14.29 -2.28
C THR A 71 -1.46 -15.72 -2.68
N ASN A 72 -2.57 -15.89 -3.40
CA ASN A 72 -2.98 -17.15 -4.03
C ASN A 72 -2.42 -17.34 -5.45
N LEU A 73 -1.49 -16.48 -5.90
CA LEU A 73 -0.88 -16.50 -7.24
C LEU A 73 -1.86 -16.29 -8.40
N ASP A 74 -3.06 -15.76 -8.13
CA ASP A 74 -4.03 -15.37 -9.14
C ASP A 74 -3.83 -13.90 -9.56
N LEU A 75 -2.99 -13.70 -10.57
CA LEU A 75 -2.71 -12.38 -11.13
C LEU A 75 -3.93 -11.80 -11.87
N VAL A 76 -4.74 -12.65 -12.52
CA VAL A 76 -5.88 -12.18 -13.32
C VAL A 76 -6.98 -11.71 -12.39
N GLY A 77 -7.31 -12.49 -11.35
CA GLY A 77 -8.24 -12.09 -10.30
C GLY A 77 -7.76 -10.82 -9.58
N ALA A 78 -6.46 -10.70 -9.28
CA ALA A 78 -5.92 -9.50 -8.66
C ALA A 78 -6.11 -8.23 -9.52
N LEU A 79 -5.89 -8.34 -10.84
CA LEU A 79 -6.09 -7.23 -11.77
C LEU A 79 -7.56 -6.83 -11.89
N GLN A 80 -8.47 -7.82 -11.92
CA GLN A 80 -9.92 -7.56 -11.92
C GLN A 80 -10.35 -6.83 -10.64
N MET A 81 -9.75 -7.17 -9.50
CA MET A 81 -10.08 -6.54 -8.22
C MET A 81 -9.54 -5.11 -8.10
N ASN A 82 -8.26 -4.88 -8.44
CA ASN A 82 -7.66 -3.55 -8.44
C ASN A 82 -6.33 -3.48 -9.23
N VAL A 83 -6.40 -3.05 -10.50
CA VAL A 83 -5.23 -2.84 -11.35
C VAL A 83 -4.20 -1.88 -10.73
N LEU A 84 -4.65 -0.81 -10.08
CA LEU A 84 -3.75 0.18 -9.47
C LEU A 84 -2.92 -0.45 -8.34
N THR A 85 -3.54 -1.29 -7.51
CA THR A 85 -2.84 -2.02 -6.45
C THR A 85 -1.77 -2.94 -7.01
N VAL A 86 -2.11 -3.74 -8.03
CA VAL A 86 -1.16 -4.66 -8.67
C VAL A 86 0.03 -3.89 -9.27
N ALA A 87 -0.22 -2.74 -9.90
CA ALA A 87 0.83 -1.90 -10.46
C ALA A 87 1.71 -1.22 -9.39
N LEU A 88 1.13 -0.84 -8.24
CA LEU A 88 1.88 -0.16 -7.17
C LEU A 88 2.71 -1.10 -6.30
N ILE A 89 2.32 -2.37 -6.16
CA ILE A 89 3.04 -3.33 -5.31
C ILE A 89 4.53 -3.45 -5.67
N PRO A 90 4.94 -3.62 -6.95
CA PRO A 90 6.35 -3.68 -7.32
C PRO A 90 7.12 -2.39 -6.97
N VAL A 91 6.50 -1.23 -7.18
CA VAL A 91 7.10 0.08 -6.86
C VAL A 91 7.30 0.23 -5.36
N LEU A 92 6.29 -0.14 -4.57
CA LEU A 92 6.36 -0.13 -3.11
C LEU A 92 7.42 -1.12 -2.60
N ALA A 93 7.43 -2.35 -3.11
CA ALA A 93 8.42 -3.37 -2.74
C ALA A 93 9.86 -2.91 -3.05
N TYR A 94 10.08 -2.32 -4.23
CA TYR A 94 11.38 -1.78 -4.60
C TYR A 94 11.81 -0.63 -3.68
N SER A 95 10.92 0.36 -3.46
CA SER A 95 11.22 1.50 -2.59
C SER A 95 11.47 1.08 -1.13
N TRP A 96 10.72 0.10 -0.62
CA TRP A 96 10.93 -0.48 0.69
C TRP A 96 12.26 -1.25 0.76
N GLY A 97 12.60 -2.04 -0.26
CA GLY A 97 13.88 -2.73 -0.34
C GLY A 97 15.07 -1.77 -0.35
N GLN A 98 14.97 -0.65 -1.08
CA GLN A 98 15.98 0.42 -1.03
C GLN A 98 16.07 1.03 0.38
N TRP A 99 14.93 1.25 1.05
CA TRP A 99 14.91 1.79 2.40
C TRP A 99 15.58 0.84 3.41
N VAL A 100 15.27 -0.47 3.37
CA VAL A 100 15.94 -1.50 4.17
C VAL A 100 17.45 -1.50 3.88
N TYR A 101 17.83 -1.48 2.60
CA TYR A 101 19.22 -1.50 2.18
C TYR A 101 20.01 -0.31 2.74
N TYR A 102 19.50 0.92 2.58
CA TYR A 102 20.16 2.12 3.10
C TYR A 102 20.11 2.22 4.63
N ALA A 103 19.15 1.58 5.28
CA ALA A 103 19.10 1.52 6.73
C ALA A 103 20.18 0.59 7.32
N VAL A 104 20.62 -0.42 6.59
CA VAL A 104 21.72 -1.33 6.99
C VAL A 104 23.07 -0.85 6.46
N ARG A 105 23.09 -0.25 5.27
CA ARG A 105 24.29 0.30 4.61
C ARG A 105 24.07 1.78 4.31
N PRO A 106 24.32 2.66 5.30
CA PRO A 106 24.16 4.09 5.10
C PRO A 106 25.01 4.55 3.92
N PRO A 107 24.41 5.22 2.92
CA PRO A 107 25.16 5.73 1.79
C PRO A 107 26.17 6.78 2.27
N THR A 108 27.36 6.76 1.68
CA THR A 108 28.45 7.70 1.99
C THR A 108 28.22 9.11 1.41
N GLY A 109 27.14 9.31 0.65
CA GLY A 109 26.76 10.57 0.02
C GLY A 109 25.28 10.91 0.21
N ARG A 110 24.85 12.07 -0.31
CA ARG A 110 23.45 12.51 -0.24
C ARG A 110 22.55 11.55 -1.03
N VAL A 111 21.55 10.97 -0.35
CA VAL A 111 20.47 10.25 -1.02
C VAL A 111 19.69 11.29 -1.83
N LYS A 112 19.64 11.13 -3.16
CA LYS A 112 18.82 12.01 -4.00
C LYS A 112 17.36 11.69 -3.69
N MET A 113 16.64 12.67 -3.13
CA MET A 113 15.19 12.58 -3.02
C MET A 113 14.59 12.43 -4.42
N ALA A 114 13.54 11.61 -4.52
CA ALA A 114 12.78 11.50 -5.76
C ALA A 114 12.31 12.89 -6.19
N HIS A 115 12.47 13.20 -7.47
CA HIS A 115 12.06 14.50 -8.01
C HIS A 115 10.56 14.73 -7.74
N PRO A 116 10.12 15.92 -7.28
CA PRO A 116 8.72 16.20 -6.95
C PRO A 116 7.72 15.83 -8.06
N PHE A 117 8.17 15.87 -9.32
CA PHE A 117 7.43 15.38 -10.48
C PHE A 117 6.82 13.98 -10.29
N TRP A 118 7.57 13.03 -9.72
CA TRP A 118 7.08 11.65 -9.55
C TRP A 118 5.91 11.57 -8.56
N LEU A 119 5.90 12.42 -7.53
CA LEU A 119 4.79 12.51 -6.59
C LEU A 119 3.53 13.06 -7.27
N TRP A 120 3.70 14.12 -8.07
CA TRP A 120 2.59 14.69 -8.85
C TRP A 120 2.07 13.75 -9.92
N LEU A 121 2.96 13.00 -10.58
CA LEU A 121 2.59 11.98 -11.55
C LEU A 121 1.77 10.87 -10.87
N LEU A 122 2.24 10.35 -9.74
CA LEU A 122 1.52 9.33 -8.96
C LEU A 122 0.13 9.84 -8.55
N LEU A 123 0.05 11.08 -8.04
CA LEU A 123 -1.23 11.68 -7.68
C LEU A 123 -2.17 11.80 -8.89
N GLY A 124 -1.65 12.26 -10.03
CA GLY A 124 -2.42 12.35 -11.29
C GLY A 124 -2.95 10.99 -11.74
N VAL A 125 -2.13 9.93 -11.64
CA VAL A 125 -2.54 8.56 -11.96
C VAL A 125 -3.64 8.08 -11.01
N ILE A 126 -3.50 8.30 -9.70
CA ILE A 126 -4.51 7.90 -8.71
C ILE A 126 -5.84 8.60 -8.95
N LEU A 127 -5.82 9.91 -9.21
CA LEU A 127 -7.03 10.70 -9.49
C LEU A 127 -7.69 10.28 -10.80
N THR A 128 -6.88 10.07 -11.84
CA THR A 128 -7.38 9.60 -13.14
C THR A 128 -8.01 8.22 -13.01
N PHE A 129 -7.36 7.29 -12.32
CA PHE A 129 -7.91 5.97 -12.02
C PHE A 129 -9.21 6.06 -11.22
N TRP A 130 -9.26 6.94 -10.21
CA TRP A 130 -10.45 7.14 -9.39
C TRP A 130 -11.63 7.63 -10.22
N VAL A 131 -11.42 8.64 -11.08
CA VAL A 131 -12.45 9.13 -12.00
C VAL A 131 -12.87 8.02 -12.95
N VAL A 132 -11.93 7.48 -13.74
CA VAL A 132 -12.20 6.46 -14.78
C VAL A 132 -12.99 5.28 -14.22
N ARG A 133 -12.63 4.76 -13.04
CA ARG A 133 -13.31 3.60 -12.42
C ARG A 133 -14.79 3.83 -12.08
N ASN A 134 -15.23 5.08 -11.97
CA ASN A 134 -16.63 5.42 -11.68
C ASN A 134 -17.44 5.76 -12.95
N LEU A 135 -16.85 5.70 -14.14
CA LEU A 135 -17.57 5.95 -15.39
C LEU A 135 -18.28 4.69 -15.91
N PRO A 136 -19.46 4.83 -16.56
CA PRO A 136 -20.31 3.70 -16.94
C PRO A 136 -19.67 2.76 -17.99
N PHE A 137 -18.77 3.26 -18.82
CA PHE A 137 -18.03 2.45 -19.79
C PHE A 137 -16.84 1.68 -19.19
N ALA A 138 -16.47 2.01 -17.95
CA ALA A 138 -15.30 1.48 -17.24
C ALA A 138 -15.70 0.55 -16.08
N SER A 139 -16.90 -0.02 -16.14
CA SER A 139 -17.42 -0.99 -15.18
C SER A 139 -16.52 -2.23 -15.01
N PHE A 140 -15.69 -2.55 -16.01
CA PHE A 140 -14.68 -3.60 -15.91
C PHE A 140 -13.59 -3.32 -14.88
N LEU A 141 -13.41 -2.06 -14.44
CA LEU A 141 -12.53 -1.70 -13.33
C LEU A 141 -13.26 -1.76 -11.99
N ALA A 142 -14.58 -1.81 -11.94
CA ALA A 142 -15.31 -1.95 -10.67
C ALA A 142 -14.96 -3.30 -10.02
N PRO A 143 -14.70 -3.35 -8.70
CA PRO A 143 -14.39 -4.60 -8.03
C PRO A 143 -15.66 -5.46 -7.99
N GLY A 144 -15.68 -6.51 -8.82
CA GLY A 144 -16.69 -7.57 -8.83
C GLY A 144 -16.29 -8.71 -7.93
#